data_AF-A0AAV3ZIC5-F1
#
_entry.id   AF-A0AAV3ZIC5-F1
#
_cell.length_a   1.000
_cell.length_b   1.000
_cell.length_c   1.000
_cell.angle_alpha   90.00
_cell.angle_beta   90.00
_cell.angle_gamma   90.00
#
_symmetry.space_group_name_H-M   'P 1'
#
loop_
_entity.id
_entity.type
_entity.pdbx_description
1 polymer ?
#
loop_
_entity_poly.entity_id
_entity_poly.type
_entity_poly.pdbx_seq_one_letter_code
_entity_poly.pdbx_strand_id
1 'polypeptide(L)'
;MGNVIYPDTWWAYAKLGEIGYRHYQVNHSKNFVNPEGRDIHTQHIEPLWRDIKRRCTRAQYLYQYLERYLFLRATEPSGWLHRFLAEAARLYLPQCERVIEECTVDSDNE
;
A
#
# COMPACT_ATOMS: atom_id res chain seq x y z
N MET A 1 0.36 3.74 14.43
CA MET A 1 -0.01 2.48 15.10
C MET A 1 -0.08 1.39 14.05
N GLY A 2 0.70 0.32 14.18
CA GLY A 2 0.77 -0.75 13.18
C GLY A 2 1.94 -1.67 13.48
N ASN A 3 1.83 -2.48 14.54
CA ASN A 3 2.89 -3.40 14.99
C ASN A 3 2.48 -4.88 14.90
N VAL A 4 1.37 -5.17 14.19
CA VAL A 4 0.78 -6.50 14.10
C VAL A 4 0.71 -6.92 12.64
N ILE A 5 1.37 -8.04 12.32
CA ILE A 5 1.40 -8.63 10.97
C ILE A 5 0.63 -9.95 11.01
N TYR A 6 -0.18 -10.22 9.98
CA TYR A 6 -0.98 -11.43 9.84
C TYR A 6 -0.46 -12.32 8.68
N PRO A 7 0.63 -13.08 8.87
CA PRO A 7 1.16 -13.97 7.82
C PRO A 7 0.36 -15.27 7.64
N ASP A 8 0.41 -15.81 6.42
CA ASP A 8 -0.22 -17.06 5.96
C ASP A 8 0.51 -18.35 6.44
N THR A 9 1.15 -18.30 7.61
CA THR A 9 1.99 -19.39 8.15
C THR A 9 3.19 -19.76 7.23
N TRP A 10 3.65 -18.86 6.36
CA TRP A 10 4.87 -19.09 5.60
C TRP A 10 6.12 -19.07 6.50
N TRP A 11 7.02 -20.07 6.34
CA TRP A 11 8.20 -20.27 7.17
C TRP A 11 9.12 -19.05 7.27
N ALA A 12 9.22 -18.25 6.20
CA ALA A 12 10.04 -17.04 6.19
C ALA A 12 9.58 -16.00 7.24
N TYR A 13 8.29 -16.03 7.59
CA TYR A 13 7.69 -15.13 8.57
C TYR A 13 7.78 -15.65 10.02
N ALA A 14 8.24 -16.89 10.24
CA ALA A 14 8.39 -17.44 11.60
C ALA A 14 9.34 -16.60 12.48
N LYS A 15 10.35 -15.97 11.86
CA LYS A 15 11.36 -15.15 12.55
C LYS A 15 10.89 -13.72 12.87
N LEU A 16 9.67 -13.32 12.49
CA LEU A 16 9.16 -11.97 12.77
C LEU A 16 9.10 -11.66 14.27
N GLY A 17 8.80 -12.67 15.10
CA GLY A 17 8.81 -12.54 16.55
C GLY A 17 10.19 -12.22 17.12
N GLU A 18 11.25 -12.79 16.53
CA GLU A 18 12.65 -12.56 16.94
C GLU A 18 13.12 -11.14 16.58
N ILE A 19 12.53 -10.55 15.53
CA ILE A 19 12.84 -9.19 15.05
C ILE A 19 12.00 -8.13 15.79
N GLY A 20 11.16 -8.54 16.75
CA GLY A 20 10.37 -7.64 17.60
C GLY A 20 8.99 -7.27 17.03
N TYR A 21 8.53 -7.95 15.98
CA TYR A 21 7.17 -7.77 15.46
C TYR A 21 6.18 -8.73 16.15
N ARG A 22 5.05 -8.19 16.62
CA ARG A 22 3.92 -9.04 17.01
C ARG A 22 3.29 -9.57 15.73
N HIS A 23 3.09 -10.87 15.66
CA HIS A 23 2.44 -11.47 14.51
C HIS A 23 1.49 -12.58 14.94
N TYR A 24 0.42 -12.74 14.17
CA TYR A 24 -0.56 -13.81 14.36
C TYR A 24 -0.62 -14.62 13.08
N GLN A 25 -0.60 -15.95 13.18
CA GLN A 25 -0.59 -16.81 12.01
C GLN A 25 -2.01 -17.28 11.70
N VAL A 26 -2.37 -17.29 10.41
CA VAL A 26 -3.60 -17.93 9.94
C VAL A 26 -3.19 -19.16 9.15
N ASN A 27 -3.50 -20.34 9.68
CA ASN A 27 -3.21 -21.59 9.01
C ASN A 27 -4.43 -22.05 8.20
N HIS A 28 -4.45 -21.72 6.91
CA HIS A 28 -5.56 -22.05 6.00
C HIS A 28 -5.78 -23.56 5.77
N SER A 29 -4.81 -24.42 6.13
CA SER A 29 -5.02 -25.88 6.09
C SER A 29 -5.82 -26.40 7.30
N LYS A 30 -5.87 -25.62 8.38
CA LYS A 30 -6.54 -26.00 9.63
C LYS A 30 -7.79 -25.17 9.90
N ASN A 31 -7.70 -23.85 9.75
CA ASN A 31 -8.76 -22.92 10.13
C ASN A 31 -8.86 -21.76 9.11
N PHE A 32 -10.10 -21.37 8.76
CA PHE A 32 -10.36 -20.22 7.86
C PHE A 32 -10.30 -18.86 8.57
N VAL A 33 -10.49 -18.87 9.90
CA VAL A 33 -10.31 -17.75 10.83
C VAL A 33 -9.50 -18.30 12.00
N ASN A 34 -8.51 -17.56 12.50
CA ASN A 34 -7.70 -18.09 13.61
C ASN A 34 -8.57 -18.28 14.87
N PRO A 35 -8.52 -19.45 15.53
CA PRO A 35 -9.29 -19.73 16.75
C PRO A 35 -8.95 -18.82 17.94
N GLU A 36 -7.78 -18.18 17.96
CA GLU A 36 -7.34 -17.25 19.01
C GLU A 36 -8.07 -15.90 18.96
N GLY A 37 -8.73 -15.57 17.84
CA GLY A 37 -9.46 -14.31 17.72
C GLY A 37 -10.19 -14.21 16.39
N ARG A 38 -11.47 -13.81 16.44
CA ARG A 38 -12.32 -13.70 15.24
C ARG A 38 -11.82 -12.67 14.24
N ASP A 39 -11.05 -11.69 14.69
CA ASP A 39 -10.50 -10.59 13.87
C ASP A 39 -9.15 -10.94 13.20
N ILE A 40 -8.62 -12.14 13.48
CA ILE A 40 -7.35 -12.62 12.96
C ILE A 40 -7.62 -13.45 11.69
N HIS A 41 -7.73 -12.75 10.56
CA HIS A 41 -7.99 -13.36 9.25
C HIS A 41 -7.42 -12.54 8.09
N THR A 42 -7.18 -13.18 6.95
CA THR A 42 -6.72 -12.55 5.68
C THR A 42 -7.84 -12.30 4.68
N GLN A 43 -9.11 -12.49 5.08
CA GLN A 43 -10.27 -12.43 4.17
C GLN A 43 -10.44 -11.10 3.43
N HIS A 44 -10.02 -9.96 4.00
CA HIS A 44 -10.13 -8.68 3.30
C HIS A 44 -9.09 -8.50 2.20
N ILE A 45 -7.92 -9.14 2.32
CA ILE A 45 -6.81 -8.96 1.38
C ILE A 45 -6.81 -10.02 0.26
N GLU A 46 -7.44 -11.18 0.47
CA GLU A 46 -7.56 -12.24 -0.54
C GLU A 46 -8.38 -11.82 -1.80
N PRO A 47 -9.58 -11.19 -1.69
CA PRO A 47 -10.33 -10.72 -2.84
C PRO A 47 -9.58 -9.63 -3.59
N LEU A 48 -8.87 -8.76 -2.86
CA LEU A 48 -8.02 -7.71 -3.44
C LEU A 48 -6.93 -8.32 -4.31
N TRP A 49 -6.17 -9.28 -3.79
CA TRP A 49 -5.12 -9.96 -4.56
C TRP A 49 -5.67 -10.70 -5.77
N ARG A 50 -6.85 -11.31 -5.66
CA ARG A 50 -7.53 -11.96 -6.79
C ARG A 50 -7.86 -10.94 -7.90
N ASP A 51 -8.40 -9.79 -7.54
CA ASP A 51 -8.75 -8.74 -8.50
C ASP A 51 -7.52 -8.13 -9.16
N ILE A 52 -6.45 -7.91 -8.37
CA ILE A 52 -5.15 -7.47 -8.87
C ILE A 52 -4.60 -8.51 -9.86
N LYS A 53 -4.53 -9.79 -9.51
CA LYS A 53 -4.01 -10.85 -10.39
C LYS A 53 -4.81 -10.96 -11.70
N ARG A 54 -6.13 -10.72 -11.68
CA ARG A 54 -6.96 -10.72 -12.90
C ARG A 54 -6.71 -9.52 -13.80
N ARG A 55 -6.43 -8.35 -13.22
CA ARG A 55 -6.26 -7.08 -13.98
C ARG A 55 -4.80 -6.79 -14.35
N CYS A 56 -3.86 -7.27 -13.54
CA CYS A 56 -2.44 -7.06 -13.68
C CYS A 56 -1.80 -8.26 -14.39
N THR A 57 -1.89 -8.29 -15.72
CA THR A 57 -1.27 -9.33 -16.56
C THR A 57 0.25 -9.22 -16.62
N ARG A 58 0.82 -8.07 -16.24
CA ARG A 58 2.26 -7.80 -16.21
C ARG A 58 2.68 -7.30 -14.84
N ALA A 59 3.48 -8.10 -14.12
CA ALA A 59 3.91 -7.80 -12.76
C ALA A 59 4.57 -6.42 -12.59
N GLN A 60 5.23 -5.90 -13.63
CA GLN A 60 5.86 -4.57 -13.61
C GLN A 60 4.89 -3.41 -13.35
N TYR A 61 3.59 -3.59 -13.61
CA TYR A 61 2.57 -2.55 -13.38
C TYR A 61 1.82 -2.72 -12.07
N LEU A 62 2.22 -3.67 -11.22
CA LEU A 62 1.52 -3.98 -9.97
C LEU A 62 1.29 -2.74 -9.11
N TYR A 63 2.33 -1.92 -8.91
CA TYR A 63 2.24 -0.69 -8.12
C TYR A 63 1.24 0.31 -8.70
N GLN A 64 1.24 0.52 -10.02
CA GLN A 64 0.30 1.43 -10.68
C GLN A 64 -1.15 0.93 -10.55
N TYR A 65 -1.36 -0.39 -10.65
CA TYR A 65 -2.68 -1.00 -10.43
C TYR A 65 -3.14 -0.86 -8.97
N LEU A 66 -2.22 -1.05 -8.02
CA LEU A 66 -2.51 -0.90 -6.58
C LEU A 66 -2.82 0.55 -6.24
N GLU A 67 -2.02 1.51 -6.71
CA GLU A 67 -2.23 2.94 -6.54
C GLU A 67 -3.59 3.36 -7.11
N ARG A 68 -3.91 2.94 -8.34
CA ARG A 68 -5.24 3.17 -8.93
C ARG A 68 -6.35 2.58 -8.08
N TYR A 69 -6.19 1.34 -7.60
CA TYR A 69 -7.20 0.68 -6.77
C TYR A 69 -7.43 1.43 -5.45
N LEU A 70 -6.36 1.81 -4.77
CA LEU A 70 -6.42 2.57 -3.52
C LEU A 70 -7.02 3.96 -3.75
N PHE A 71 -6.63 4.64 -4.82
CA PHE A 71 -7.18 5.93 -5.22
C PHE A 71 -8.70 5.87 -5.41
N LEU A 72 -9.20 4.88 -6.16
CA LEU A 72 -10.63 4.70 -6.40
C LEU A 72 -11.43 4.38 -5.13
N ARG A 73 -10.81 3.75 -4.12
CA ARG A 73 -11.48 3.46 -2.84
C ARG A 73 -11.42 4.62 -1.84
N ALA A 74 -10.42 5.48 -1.95
CA ALA A 74 -10.26 6.65 -1.09
C ALA A 74 -11.04 7.89 -1.58
N THR A 75 -11.62 7.83 -2.78
CA THR A 75 -12.24 8.97 -3.43
C THR A 75 -13.66 8.69 -3.90
N GLU A 76 -14.56 9.64 -3.67
CA GLU A 76 -15.95 9.56 -4.14
C GLU A 76 -16.02 9.59 -5.67
N PRO A 77 -16.90 8.79 -6.30
CA PRO A 77 -16.97 8.65 -7.77
C PRO A 77 -17.18 9.98 -8.51
N SER A 78 -17.95 10.89 -7.93
CA SER A 78 -18.24 12.22 -8.49
C SER A 78 -17.01 13.12 -8.57
N GLY A 79 -15.96 12.84 -7.78
CA GLY A 79 -14.74 13.65 -7.69
C GLY A 79 -13.51 13.02 -8.33
N TRP A 80 -13.60 11.84 -8.95
CA TRP A 80 -12.42 11.11 -9.45
C TRP A 80 -11.56 11.93 -10.41
N LEU A 81 -12.18 12.52 -11.44
CA LEU A 81 -11.44 13.28 -12.45
C LEU A 81 -10.79 14.52 -11.84
N HIS A 82 -11.55 15.29 -11.05
CA HIS A 82 -11.03 16.50 -10.40
C HIS A 82 -9.85 16.18 -9.49
N ARG A 83 -9.99 15.16 -8.64
CA ARG A 83 -8.96 14.77 -7.67
C ARG A 83 -7.73 14.14 -8.34
N PHE A 84 -7.95 13.38 -9.42
CA PHE A 84 -6.86 12.86 -10.24
C PHE A 84 -6.06 13.98 -10.89
N LEU A 85 -6.75 14.95 -11.52
CA LEU A 85 -6.08 16.10 -12.15
C LEU A 85 -5.36 16.99 -11.12
N ALA A 86 -5.92 17.15 -9.91
CA ALA A 86 -5.27 17.88 -8.83
C ALA A 86 -3.97 17.19 -8.37
N GLU A 87 -3.98 15.87 -8.15
CA GLU A 87 -2.76 15.12 -7.77
C GLU A 87 -1.76 15.06 -8.92
N ALA A 88 -2.22 14.92 -10.17
CA ALA A 88 -1.35 14.97 -11.33
C ALA A 88 -0.68 16.35 -11.45
N ALA A 89 -1.43 17.44 -11.25
CA ALA A 89 -0.86 18.79 -11.26
C ALA A 89 0.17 18.98 -10.13
N ARG A 90 -0.06 18.40 -8.95
CA ARG A 90 0.89 18.43 -7.82
C ARG A 90 2.17 17.64 -8.10
N LEU A 91 2.07 16.48 -8.75
CA LEU A 91 3.21 15.63 -9.07
C LEU A 91 4.02 16.14 -10.27
N TYR A 92 3.32 16.73 -11.24
CA TYR A 92 3.89 17.24 -12.48
C TYR A 92 3.85 18.77 -12.53
N LEU A 93 4.17 19.44 -11.41
CA LEU A 93 4.36 20.88 -11.41
C LEU A 93 5.32 21.28 -12.55
N PRO A 94 5.05 22.37 -13.27
CA PRO A 94 5.94 22.84 -14.31
C PRO A 94 7.35 22.98 -13.74
N GLN A 95 8.34 22.43 -14.45
CA GLN A 95 9.74 22.35 -14.04
C GLN A 95 10.37 23.73 -13.72
N CYS A 96 9.66 24.81 -14.04
CA CYS A 96 10.02 26.19 -13.74
C CYS A 96 10.00 26.51 -12.24
N GLU A 97 9.16 25.87 -11.42
CA GLU A 97 9.08 26.14 -9.97
C GLU A 97 10.11 25.35 -9.14
N ARG A 98 10.57 24.19 -9.62
CA ARG A 98 11.59 23.38 -8.92
C ARG A 98 12.98 24.04 -8.86
N VAL A 99 13.24 24.98 -9.76
CA VAL A 99 14.49 25.75 -9.77
C VAL A 99 14.54 26.73 -8.59
N ILE A 100 13.38 27.16 -8.07
CA ILE A 100 13.33 28.20 -7.04
C ILE A 100 13.68 27.64 -5.65
N GLU A 101 13.32 26.39 -5.34
CA GLU A 101 13.67 25.78 -4.05
C GLU A 101 15.13 25.31 -3.94
N GLU A 102 15.73 24.83 -5.04
CA GLU A 102 17.15 24.47 -5.06
C GLU A 102 18.07 25.71 -5.01
N CYS A 103 17.66 26.83 -5.61
CA CYS A 103 18.46 28.06 -5.60
C CYS A 103 18.41 28.86 -4.28
N THR A 104 17.51 28.56 -3.35
CA THR A 104 17.42 29.28 -2.06
C THR A 104 18.29 28.71 -0.93
N VAL A 105 18.98 27.59 -1.14
CA VAL A 105 19.81 26.95 -0.10
C VAL A 105 21.29 27.39 -0.16
N ASP A 106 21.72 28.05 -1.23
CA ASP A 106 23.14 28.39 -1.44
C ASP A 106 23.51 29.87 -1.17
N SER A 107 22.64 30.67 -0.53
CA SER A 107 22.89 32.13 -0.35
C SER A 107 23.34 32.59 1.04
N ASP A 108 23.55 31.70 2.02
CA ASP A 108 23.86 32.09 3.41
C ASP A 108 25.21 31.53 3.93
N ASN A 109 26.23 31.44 3.07
CA ASN A 109 27.59 31.12 3.55
C ASN A 109 28.68 31.91 2.79
N GLU A 110 28.71 33.22 3.04
CA GLU A 110 29.93 34.05 2.97
C GLU A 110 29.93 35.09 4.09
#